data_AF-A0A2N2DW13-F1
#
_entry.id   AF-A0A2N2DW13-F1
#
_cell.length_a   1.000
_cell.length_b   1.000
_cell.length_c   1.000
_cell.angle_alpha   90.00
_cell.angle_beta   90.00
_cell.angle_gamma   90.00
#
_symmetry.space_group_name_H-M   'P 1'
#
loop_
_entity.id
_entity.type
_entity.pdbx_description
1 polymer ?
#
loop_
_entity_poly.entity_id
_entity_poly.type
_entity_poly.pdbx_seq_one_letter_code
_entity_poly.pdbx_strand_id
1 'polypeptide(L)' 'MINIKEHERLNVMNHSCAHLMAHAVKNLYPQAKFWVGPVITDGFYYDIDLSGEAIREEDLPKIEAEMKKLSK' A
#
# COMPACT_ATOMS: atom_id res chain seq x y z
N MET A 1 14.15 11.48 14.08
CA MET A 1 13.24 10.77 13.15
C MET A 1 11.91 10.59 13.89
N ILE A 2 10.77 10.84 13.26
CA ILE A 2 9.45 10.70 13.90
C ILE A 2 9.05 9.23 13.80
N ASN A 3 8.69 8.60 14.92
CA ASN A 3 8.06 7.27 14.90
C ASN A 3 6.62 7.41 14.39
N ILE A 4 6.37 7.06 13.13
CA ILE A 4 5.05 7.18 12.48
C ILE A 4 4.01 6.32 13.20
N LYS A 5 4.40 5.14 13.69
CA LYS A 5 3.50 4.23 14.40
C LYS A 5 2.94 4.86 15.68
N GLU A 6 3.72 5.67 16.38
CA GLU A 6 3.30 6.34 17.62
C GLU A 6 2.73 7.74 17.40
N HIS A 7 2.99 8.35 16.24
CA HIS A 7 2.50 9.67 15.91
C HIS A 7 1.07 9.61 15.32
N GLU A 8 0.06 9.78 16.17
CA GLU A 8 -1.39 9.63 15.84
C GLU A 8 -1.79 10.08 14.43
N ARG A 9 -1.53 11.35 14.05
CA ARG A 9 -1.92 11.86 12.72
C ARG A 9 -1.23 11.15 11.55
N LEU A 10 0.06 10.88 11.68
CA LEU A 10 0.83 10.20 10.64
C LEU A 10 0.48 8.72 10.59
N ASN A 11 0.15 8.11 11.73
CA ASN A 11 -0.36 6.75 11.82
C ASN A 11 -1.66 6.62 11.00
N VAL A 12 -2.66 7.46 11.27
CA VAL A 12 -3.95 7.44 10.54
C VAL A 12 -3.73 7.67 9.04
N MET A 13 -2.89 8.66 8.68
CA MET A 13 -2.57 8.93 7.28
C MET A 13 -1.93 7.72 6.58
N ASN A 14 -0.91 7.10 7.19
CA ASN A 14 -0.23 5.94 6.63
C ASN A 14 -1.13 4.70 6.58
N HIS A 15 -2.04 4.53 7.54
CA HIS A 15 -3.05 3.47 7.48
C HIS A 15 -3.98 3.65 6.28
N SER A 16 -4.46 4.88 6.03
CA SER A 16 -5.23 5.18 4.83
C SER A 16 -4.42 4.98 3.54
N CYS A 17 -3.13 5.31 3.53
CA CYS A 17 -2.24 5.04 2.39
C CYS A 17 -2.05 3.53 2.14
N ALA A 18 -2.03 2.69 3.17
CA ALA A 18 -2.01 1.24 3.01
C ALA A 18 -3.27 0.74 2.29
N HIS A 19 -4.46 1.24 2.67
CA HIS A 19 -5.70 0.94 1.97
C HIS A 19 -5.71 1.45 0.53
N LEU A 20 -5.17 2.66 0.29
CA LEU A 20 -5.02 3.22 -1.06
C LEU A 20 -4.11 2.35 -1.94
N MET A 21 -2.99 1.86 -1.39
CA MET A 21 -2.09 0.95 -2.09
C MET A 21 -2.79 -0.37 -2.43
N ALA A 22 -3.54 -0.94 -1.49
CA ALA A 22 -4.34 -2.15 -1.76
C ALA A 22 -5.37 -1.92 -2.87
N HIS A 23 -6.05 -0.77 -2.88
CA HIS A 23 -6.99 -0.42 -3.95
C HIS A 23 -6.29 -0.29 -5.31
N ALA A 24 -5.15 0.39 -5.37
CA ALA A 24 -4.35 0.51 -6.59
C ALA A 24 -3.87 -0.86 -7.10
N VAL A 25 -3.36 -1.71 -6.21
CA VAL A 25 -2.97 -3.08 -6.55
C VAL A 25 -4.17 -3.88 -7.04
N LYS A 26 -5.36 -3.75 -6.44
CA LYS A 26 -6.57 -4.44 -6.89
C LYS A 26 -7.00 -4.04 -8.30
N ASN A 27 -6.82 -2.76 -8.67
CA ASN A 27 -7.11 -2.29 -10.03
C ASN A 27 -6.15 -2.89 -11.07
N LEU A 28 -4.86 -2.97 -10.73
CA LEU A 28 -3.82 -3.46 -11.63
C LEU A 28 -3.75 -5.00 -11.68
N TYR A 29 -4.04 -5.64 -10.55
CA TYR A 29 -4.02 -7.09 -10.35
C TYR A 29 -5.36 -7.54 -9.77
N PRO A 30 -6.40 -7.71 -10.62
CA PRO A 30 -7.76 -8.03 -10.16
C PRO A 30 -7.86 -9.32 -9.34
N GLN A 31 -6.92 -10.26 -9.51
CA GLN A 31 -6.82 -11.51 -8.76
C GLN A 31 -6.21 -11.36 -7.35
N ALA A 32 -5.63 -10.20 -7.02
CA ALA A 32 -4.95 -9.98 -5.75
C ALA A 32 -5.86 -10.26 -4.55
N LYS A 33 -5.30 -10.95 -3.56
CA LYS A 33 -5.91 -11.21 -2.24
C LYS A 33 -5.09 -10.52 -1.17
N PHE A 34 -5.78 -9.91 -0.22
CA PHE A 34 -5.17 -9.05 0.80
C PHE A 34 -5.23 -9.73 2.16
N TRP A 35 -4.15 -9.59 2.95
CA TRP A 35 -4.06 -10.12 4.30
C TRP A 35 -3.97 -9.01 5.35
N VAL A 36 -2.76 -8.50 5.63
CA VAL A 36 -2.53 -7.50 6.69
C VAL A 36 -1.72 -6.34 6.12
N GLY A 37 -2.15 -5.11 6.42
CA GLY A 37 -1.47 -3.88 6.01
C GLY A 37 -1.30 -2.91 7.17
N PRO A 38 -0.31 -3.12 8.06
CA PRO A 38 -0.17 -2.32 9.26
C PRO A 38 0.74 -1.11 9.02
N VAL A 39 0.59 -0.11 9.89
CA VAL A 39 1.56 0.98 10.01
C VAL A 39 2.76 0.49 10.80
N ILE A 40 3.95 0.84 10.34
CA ILE A 40 5.24 0.57 10.98
C ILE A 40 5.96 1.89 11.32
N THR A 41 7.12 1.80 11.96
CA THR A 41 7.87 2.97 12.46
C THR A 41 8.11 4.04 11.38
N ASP A 42 8.36 3.63 10.14
CA ASP A 42 8.77 4.53 9.05
C ASP A 42 7.79 4.55 7.86
N GLY A 43 6.59 3.99 8.02
CA GLY A 43 5.58 3.96 6.94
C GLY A 43 4.54 2.87 7.15
N PHE A 44 4.30 2.07 6.11
CA PHE A 44 3.37 0.95 6.11
C PHE A 44 3.85 -0.12 5.13
N TYR A 45 3.31 -1.33 5.25
CA TYR A 45 3.43 -2.38 4.24
C TYR A 45 2.08 -3.05 4.03
N TYR A 46 1.99 -3.95 3.06
CA TYR A 46 0.81 -4.81 2.87
C TYR A 46 1.22 -6.19 2.38
N ASP A 47 0.73 -7.22 3.04
CA ASP A 47 0.84 -8.62 2.61
C ASP A 47 -0.22 -8.93 1.56
N ILE A 48 0.23 -9.30 0.36
CA ILE A 48 -0.63 -9.52 -0.82
C ILE A 48 -0.27 -10.85 -1.47
N ASP A 49 -1.27 -11.70 -1.70
CA ASP A 49 -1.17 -12.89 -2.54
C ASP A 49 -1.61 -12.55 -3.97
N LEU A 50 -0.70 -12.70 -4.93
CA LEU A 50 -0.90 -12.42 -6.35
C LEU A 50 -1.13 -13.69 -7.17
N SER A 51 -1.48 -14.82 -6.53
CA SER A 51 -1.85 -16.08 -7.18
C SER A 51 -0.76 -16.62 -8.14
N GLY A 52 0.50 -16.54 -7.72
CA GLY A 52 1.65 -17.05 -8.48
C GLY A 52 2.41 -16.00 -9.29
N GLU A 53 1.89 -14.77 -9.38
CA GLU A 53 2.64 -13.62 -9.87
C GLU A 53 3.45 -12.95 -8.76
N ALA A 54 4.38 -12.08 -9.14
CA ALA A 54 5.18 -11.28 -8.20
C ALA A 54 5.32 -9.86 -8.73
N ILE A 55 5.13 -8.87 -7.85
CA ILE A 55 5.46 -7.46 -8.14
C ILE A 55 6.97 -7.34 -8.29
N ARG A 56 7.41 -6.70 -9.38
CA ARG A 56 8.82 -6.39 -9.65
C ARG A 56 9.07 -4.90 -9.49
N GLU A 57 10.33 -4.48 -9.47
CA GLU A 57 10.71 -3.07 -9.35
C GLU A 57 10.05 -2.18 -10.43
N GLU A 58 9.93 -2.71 -11.65
CA GLU A 58 9.27 -2.05 -12.79
C GLU A 58 7.76 -1.82 -12.63
N ASP A 59 7.12 -2.51 -11.68
CA ASP A 59 5.70 -2.33 -11.39
C ASP A 59 5.45 -1.27 -10.32
N LEU A 60 6.44 -0.97 -9.47
CA LEU A 60 6.31 0.01 -8.39
C LEU A 60 5.88 1.40 -8.92
N PRO A 61 6.47 1.94 -10.02
CA PRO A 61 6.02 3.21 -10.57
C PRO A 61 4.57 3.17 -11.08
N LYS A 62 4.08 2.01 -11.55
CA LYS A 62 2.70 1.84 -12.04
C LYS A 62 1.73 1.86 -10.87
N ILE A 63 2.05 1.16 -9.78
CA ILE A 63 1.25 1.14 -8.55
C ILE A 63 1.18 2.54 -7.95
N GLU A 64 2.31 3.25 -7.83
CA GLU A 64 2.33 4.63 -7.31
C GLU A 64 1.51 5.58 -8.19
N ALA A 65 1.59 5.45 -9.52
CA ALA A 65 0.79 6.26 -10.44
C ALA A 65 -0.72 6.02 -10.26
N GLU A 66 -1.14 4.76 -10.10
CA GLU A 66 -2.54 4.43 -9.86
C GLU A 66 -3.00 4.94 -8.47
N MET A 67 -2.16 4.85 -7.43
CA MET A 67 -2.45 5.45 -6.11
C MET A 67 -2.68 6.96 -6.22
N LYS A 68 -1.80 7.70 -6.90
CA LYS A 68 -1.93 9.16 -7.11
C LYS A 68 -3.15 9.55 -7.91
N LYS A 69 -3.61 8.69 -8.81
CA LYS A 69 -4.84 8.88 -9.57
C LYS A 69 -6.07 8.67 -8.68
N LEU A 70 -6.05 7.65 -7.82
CA LEU A 70 -7.14 7.30 -6.91
C LEU A 70 -7.27 8.26 -5.71
N SER A 71 -6.21 8.99 -5.35
CA SER A 71 -6.22 9.93 -4.22
C SER A 71 -6.75 11.34 -4.54
N LYS A 72 -7.24 11.56 -5.76
CA LYS A 72 -7.82 12.84 -6.21
C LYS A 72 -9.32 12.83 -6.01
#